data_AF-A0A914YGH3-F1
#
_entry.id   AF-A0A914YGH3-F1
#
_cell.length_a   1.000
_cell.length_b   1.000
_cell.length_c   1.000
_cell.angle_alpha   90.00
_cell.angle_beta   90.00
_cell.angle_gamma   90.00
#
_symmetry.space_group_name_H-M   'P 1'
#
loop_
_entity.id
_entity.type
_entity.pdbx_description
1 polymer ?
#
loop_
_entity_poly.entity_id
_entity_poly.type
_entity_poly.pdbx_seq_one_letter_code
_entity_poly.pdbx_strand_id
1 'polypeptide(L)'
;MFIAAPFLGKYMHVIGAKRMFSFGIFFTGITAIAFGFLNLLPPGRTFFWASLGIRCAEALGDAAFVTSSFVISAKCFPGRIATIVGIMETFAGLGYTAGPVIGGVLYV
;
A
#
# COMPACT_ATOMS: atom_id res chain seq x y z
N MET A 1 0.19 2.94 7.95
CA MET A 1 1.46 3.44 7.40
C MET A 1 2.41 3.99 8.48
N PHE A 2 2.32 5.25 8.92
CA PHE A 2 3.37 5.89 9.75
C PHE A 2 3.75 5.14 11.04
N ILE A 3 2.77 4.64 11.77
CA ILE A 3 3.02 3.87 13.01
C ILE A 3 3.53 2.47 12.68
N ALA A 4 2.96 1.80 11.67
CA ALA A 4 3.29 0.42 11.34
C ALA A 4 4.66 0.26 10.65
N ALA A 5 5.08 1.25 9.86
CA ALA A 5 6.33 1.26 9.10
C ALA A 5 7.59 0.99 9.96
N PRO A 6 7.83 1.66 11.10
CA PRO A 6 9.01 1.38 11.92
C PRO A 6 8.98 -0.03 12.55
N PHE A 7 7.82 -0.54 12.97
CA PHE A 7 7.70 -1.91 13.47
C PHE A 7 8.05 -2.92 12.37
N LEU A 8 7.46 -2.74 11.20
CA LEU A 8 7.68 -3.57 10.03
C LEU A 8 9.16 -3.51 9.56
N GLY A 9 9.78 -2.33 9.61
CA GLY A 9 11.21 -2.15 9.37
C GLY A 9 12.09 -2.94 10.33
N LYS A 10 11.75 -2.95 11.63
CA LYS A 10 12.48 -3.73 12.66
C LYS A 10 12.41 -5.24 12.39
N TYR A 11 11.25 -5.78 12.02
CA TYR A 11 11.07 -7.22 11.77
C TYR A 11 11.54 -7.68 10.38
N MET A 12 11.87 -6.74 9.48
CA MET A 12 12.26 -7.05 8.11
C MET A 12 13.56 -7.86 8.01
N HIS A 13 14.45 -7.79 9.01
CA HIS A 13 15.66 -8.62 9.04
C HIS A 13 15.36 -10.12 9.26
N VAL A 14 14.26 -10.45 9.95
CA VAL A 14 13.85 -11.83 10.24
C VAL A 14 12.98 -12.39 9.11
N ILE A 15 12.00 -11.61 8.64
CA ILE A 15 11.02 -12.06 7.64
C ILE A 15 11.62 -12.08 6.22
N GLY A 16 12.52 -11.13 5.94
CA GLY A 16 13.12 -10.90 4.63
C GLY A 16 12.29 -9.95 3.76
N ALA A 17 12.96 -8.95 3.17
CA ALA A 17 12.32 -7.87 2.41
C ALA A 17 11.50 -8.38 1.20
N LYS A 18 11.98 -9.39 0.47
CA LYS A 18 11.29 -9.93 -0.70
C LYS A 18 9.94 -10.57 -0.34
N ARG A 19 9.89 -11.36 0.73
CA ARG A 19 8.64 -12.00 1.20
C ARG A 19 7.67 -10.94 1.70
N MET A 20 8.19 -9.99 2.48
CA MET A 20 7.41 -8.88 3.01
C MET A 20 6.77 -8.01 1.92
N PHE A 21 7.49 -7.76 0.83
CA PHE A 21 6.97 -7.08 -0.35
C PHE A 21 5.82 -7.85 -1.00
N SER A 22 6.01 -9.14 -1.27
CA SER A 22 4.98 -9.98 -1.89
C SER A 22 3.73 -10.14 -1.00
N PHE A 23 3.90 -10.32 0.31
CA PHE A 23 2.78 -10.37 1.24
C PHE A 23 2.07 -9.02 1.36
N GLY A 24 2.82 -7.93 1.44
CA GLY A 24 2.27 -6.58 1.53
C GLY A 24 1.37 -6.26 0.33
N ILE A 25 1.87 -6.45 -0.90
CA ILE A 25 1.11 -6.14 -2.12
C ILE A 25 -0.12 -7.05 -2.28
N PHE A 26 0.00 -8.33 -1.92
CA PHE A 26 -1.13 -9.27 -1.96
C PHE A 26 -2.21 -8.88 -0.95
N PHE A 27 -1.80 -8.52 0.27
CA PHE A 27 -2.72 -8.11 1.32
C PHE A 27 -3.44 -6.80 0.97
N THR A 28 -2.70 -5.80 0.48
CA THR A 28 -3.28 -4.55 -0.01
C THR A 28 -4.25 -4.77 -1.18
N GLY A 29 -3.94 -5.69 -2.09
CA GLY A 29 -4.85 -6.07 -3.18
C GLY A 29 -6.16 -6.68 -2.67
N ILE A 30 -6.09 -7.60 -1.70
CA ILE A 30 -7.28 -8.19 -1.08
C ILE A 30 -8.12 -7.13 -0.37
N THR A 31 -7.51 -6.22 0.38
CA THR A 31 -8.25 -5.16 1.08
C THR A 31 -8.89 -4.17 0.11
N ALA A 32 -8.21 -3.84 -0.99
CA ALA A 32 -8.76 -2.97 -2.03
C ALA A 32 -9.99 -3.59 -2.71
N ILE A 33 -9.93 -4.89 -3.03
CA ILE A 33 -11.09 -5.63 -3.56
C ILE A 33 -12.23 -5.63 -2.53
N ALA A 34 -11.94 -5.96 -1.27
CA ALA A 34 -12.94 -5.96 -0.19
C ALA A 34 -13.57 -4.58 0.02
N PHE A 35 -12.79 -3.50 -0.12
CA PHE A 35 -13.28 -2.12 -0.05
C PHE A 35 -14.25 -1.79 -1.20
N GLY A 36 -14.05 -2.36 -2.39
CA GLY A 36 -15.00 -2.24 -3.50
C GLY A 36 -16.36 -2.85 -3.20
N PHE A 37 -16.39 -4.00 -2.51
CA PHE A 37 -17.64 -4.64 -2.09
C PHE A 37 -18.39 -3.90 -0.97
N LEU A 38 -17.75 -2.90 -0.34
CA LEU A 38 -18.38 -2.12 0.72
C LEU A 38 -19.61 -1.33 0.25
N ASN A 39 -19.68 -1.05 -1.05
CA ASN A 39 -20.82 -0.35 -1.66
C ASN A 39 -22.14 -1.16 -1.59
N LEU A 40 -22.07 -2.46 -1.30
CA LEU A 40 -23.26 -3.31 -1.12
C LEU A 40 -23.85 -3.23 0.30
N LEU A 41 -23.14 -2.63 1.26
CA LEU A 41 -23.61 -2.54 2.64
C LEU A 41 -24.60 -1.38 2.84
N PRO A 42 -25.56 -1.53 3.77
CA PRO A 42 -26.51 -0.48 4.09
C PRO A 42 -25.80 0.77 4.66
N PRO A 43 -26.25 1.98 4.27
CA PRO A 43 -25.66 3.22 4.74
C PRO A 43 -25.86 3.38 6.25
N GLY A 44 -24.83 3.90 6.94
CA GLY A 44 -24.87 4.19 8.37
C GLY A 44 -23.70 3.57 9.15
N ARG A 45 -23.97 3.08 10.35
CA ARG A 45 -22.94 2.60 11.30
C ARG A 45 -22.16 1.39 10.77
N THR A 46 -22.83 0.47 10.08
CA THR A 46 -22.22 -0.77 9.58
C THR A 46 -21.18 -0.48 8.50
N PHE A 47 -21.50 0.41 7.56
CA PHE A 47 -20.55 0.86 6.54
C PHE A 47 -19.32 1.54 7.16
N PHE A 48 -19.53 2.44 8.14
CA PHE A 48 -18.44 3.16 8.79
C PHE A 48 -17.44 2.22 9.47
N TRP A 49 -17.93 1.31 10.31
CA TRP A 49 -17.05 0.37 11.03
C TRP A 49 -16.36 -0.63 10.11
N ALA A 50 -17.05 -1.13 9.08
CA ALA A 50 -16.44 -2.01 8.08
C ALA A 50 -15.35 -1.29 7.26
N SER A 51 -15.63 -0.06 6.82
CA SER A 51 -14.69 0.78 6.08
C SER A 51 -13.43 1.07 6.90
N LEU A 52 -13.63 1.45 8.16
CA LEU A 52 -12.54 1.74 9.10
C LEU A 52 -11.66 0.50 9.31
N GLY A 53 -12.26 -0.66 9.53
CA GLY A 53 -11.53 -1.92 9.71
C GLY A 53 -10.68 -2.29 8.50
N ILE A 54 -11.25 -2.20 7.29
CA ILE A 54 -10.53 -2.50 6.04
C ILE A 54 -9.39 -1.50 5.83
N ARG A 55 -9.60 -0.21 6.11
CA ARG A 55 -8.54 0.81 5.97
C ARG A 55 -7.40 0.60 6.95
N CYS A 56 -7.69 0.17 8.18
CA CYS A 56 -6.65 -0.20 9.13
C CYS A 56 -5.83 -1.40 8.63
N ALA A 57 -6.49 -2.42 8.06
CA ALA A 57 -5.82 -3.57 7.46
C ALA A 57 -4.97 -3.17 6.24
N GLU A 58 -5.55 -2.41 5.32
CA GLU A 58 -4.86 -1.90 4.12
C GLU A 58 -3.60 -1.10 4.50
N ALA A 59 -3.70 -0.26 5.54
CA ALA A 59 -2.58 0.53 6.03
C ALA A 59 -1.41 -0.31 6.59
N LEU A 60 -1.62 -1.59 6.94
CA LEU A 60 -0.56 -2.53 7.32
C LEU A 60 0.10 -3.13 6.08
N GLY A 61 -0.69 -3.54 5.07
CA GLY A 61 -0.19 -4.06 3.80
C GLY A 61 0.64 -3.02 3.05
N ASP A 62 0.11 -1.79 2.98
CA ASP A 62 0.77 -0.63 2.36
C ASP A 62 2.11 -0.32 3.07
N ALA A 63 2.11 -0.28 4.40
CA ALA A 63 3.32 -0.07 5.17
C ALA A 63 4.39 -1.16 4.90
N ALA A 64 3.97 -2.43 4.79
CA ALA A 64 4.88 -3.54 4.50
C ALA A 64 5.46 -3.44 3.08
N PHE A 65 4.60 -3.16 2.10
CA PHE A 65 4.98 -2.98 0.70
C PHE A 65 5.94 -1.79 0.52
N VAL A 66 5.60 -0.59 0.99
CA VAL A 66 6.42 0.61 0.81
C VAL A 66 7.77 0.48 1.50
N THR A 67 7.79 0.03 2.76
CA THR A 67 9.03 -0.11 3.55
C THR A 67 9.97 -1.13 2.92
N SER A 68 9.44 -2.28 2.48
CA SER A 68 10.26 -3.31 1.82
C SER A 68 10.73 -2.89 0.43
N SER A 69 9.94 -2.13 -0.32
CA SER A 69 10.32 -1.59 -1.63
C SER A 69 11.59 -0.74 -1.54
N PHE A 70 11.64 0.19 -0.59
CA PHE A 70 12.81 1.04 -0.38
C PHE A 70 14.05 0.23 0.03
N VAL A 71 13.88 -0.78 0.88
CA VAL A 71 15.00 -1.62 1.31
C VAL A 71 15.51 -2.53 0.19
N ILE A 72 14.63 -3.07 -0.64
CA ILE A 72 15.04 -3.85 -1.82
C ILE A 72 15.82 -2.94 -2.78
N SER A 73 15.31 -1.75 -3.09
CA SER A 73 16.00 -0.78 -3.95
C SER A 73 17.37 -0.39 -3.44
N ALA A 74 17.47 -0.09 -2.14
CA ALA A 74 18.75 0.25 -1.51
C ALA A 74 19.76 -0.91 -1.56
N LYS A 75 19.30 -2.16 -1.41
CA LYS A 75 20.16 -3.35 -1.47
C LYS A 75 20.60 -3.71 -2.89
N CYS A 76 19.71 -3.61 -3.87
CA CYS A 76 20.02 -3.97 -5.25
C CYS A 76 20.88 -2.90 -5.96
N PHE A 77 20.76 -1.63 -5.57
CA PHE A 77 21.38 -0.52 -6.28
C PHE A 77 22.03 0.51 -5.33
N PRO A 78 23.03 0.10 -4.54
CA PRO A 78 23.61 0.94 -3.49
C PRO A 78 24.24 2.25 -4.00
N GLY A 79 24.70 2.30 -5.26
CA GLY A 79 25.29 3.50 -5.86
C GLY A 79 24.30 4.44 -6.56
N ARG A 80 23.02 4.06 -6.68
CA ARG A 80 22.00 4.82 -7.45
C ARG A 80 20.65 4.91 -6.71
N ILE A 81 20.68 4.85 -5.38
CA ILE A 81 19.49 4.81 -4.53
C ILE A 81 18.59 6.02 -4.79
N ALA A 82 19.16 7.24 -4.82
CA ALA A 82 18.41 8.47 -5.04
C ALA A 82 17.64 8.48 -6.37
N THR A 83 18.27 8.02 -7.46
CA THR A 83 17.62 7.94 -8.77
C THR A 83 16.47 6.95 -8.76
N ILE A 84 16.65 5.77 -8.15
CA ILE A 84 15.61 4.73 -8.12
C ILE A 84 14.44 5.13 -7.23
N VAL A 85 14.72 5.71 -6.06
CA VAL A 85 13.70 6.27 -5.19
C VAL A 85 12.91 7.37 -5.92
N GLY A 86 13.59 8.28 -6.63
CA GLY A 86 12.93 9.31 -7.42
C GLY A 86 12.03 8.75 -8.51
N ILE A 87 12.46 7.70 -9.22
CA ILE A 87 11.62 6.99 -10.20
C ILE A 87 10.39 6.37 -9.50
N MET A 88 10.58 5.69 -8.37
CA MET A 88 9.48 5.08 -7.60
C MET A 88 8.45 6.12 -7.16
N GLU A 89 8.88 7.25 -6.60
CA GLU A 89 7.96 8.32 -6.18
C GLU A 89 7.25 8.98 -7.36
N THR A 90 7.92 9.11 -8.51
CA THR A 90 7.30 9.63 -9.74
C THR A 90 6.14 8.73 -10.17
N PHE A 91 6.34 7.41 -10.22
CA PHE A 91 5.27 6.46 -10.54
C PHE A 91 4.17 6.43 -9.48
N ALA A 92 4.50 6.58 -8.20
CA ALA A 92 3.50 6.70 -7.14
C ALA A 92 2.63 7.97 -7.33
N GLY A 93 3.26 9.11 -7.62
CA GLY A 93 2.56 10.37 -7.90
C GLY A 93 1.66 10.30 -9.14
N LEU A 94 2.13 9.65 -10.20
CA LEU A 94 1.32 9.34 -11.37
C LEU A 94 0.11 8.50 -11.01
N GLY A 95 0.29 7.45 -10.19
CA GLY A 95 -0.82 6.62 -9.69
C GLY A 95 -1.85 7.42 -8.89
N TYR A 96 -1.41 8.26 -7.95
CA TYR A 96 -2.31 9.11 -7.16
C TYR A 96 -3.09 10.12 -8.00
N THR A 97 -2.51 10.61 -9.10
CA THR A 97 -3.18 11.55 -10.01
C THR A 97 -4.12 10.83 -10.97
N ALA A 98 -3.70 9.68 -11.51
CA ALA A 98 -4.49 8.90 -12.45
C ALA A 98 -5.74 8.28 -11.80
N GLY A 99 -5.64 7.89 -10.52
CA GLY A 99 -6.74 7.24 -9.79
C GLY A 99 -8.07 8.02 -9.85
N PRO A 100 -8.12 9.29 -9.41
CA PRO A 100 -9.33 10.11 -9.48
C PRO A 100 -9.85 10.34 -10.90
N VAL A 101 -8.95 10.51 -11.89
CA VAL A 101 -9.34 10.73 -13.29
C VAL A 101 -10.03 9.48 -13.85
N ILE A 102 -9.42 8.30 -13.68
CA ILE A 102 -9.97 7.02 -14.13
C ILE A 102 -11.26 6.71 -13.38
N GLY A 103 -11.28 6.91 -12.05
CA GLY A 103 -12.47 6.71 -11.23
C GLY A 103 -13.62 7.61 -11.64
N GLY A 104 -13.33 8.87 -11.97
CA GLY A 104 -14.30 9.81 -12.52
C GLY A 104 -14.91 9.29 -13.82
N VAL A 105 -14.10 8.88 -14.80
CA VAL A 105 -14.60 8.34 -16.07
C VAL A 105 -15.47 7.09 -15.88
N LEU A 106 -15.15 6.21 -14.93
CA LEU A 106 -15.90 4.98 -14.68
C LEU A 106 -17.25 5.20 -13.99
N TYR A 107 -17.41 6.30 -13.26
CA TYR A 107 -18.61 6.62 -12.47
C TYR A 107 -19.25 7.96 -12.90
N VAL A 108 -18.92 8.44 -14.11
CA VAL A 108 -19.58 9.55 -14.82
C VAL A 108 -20.96 9.12 -15.31
#